data_AF-A0AAV7CA32-F1
#
_entry.id   AF-A0AAV7CA32-F1
#
_cell.length_a   1.000
_cell.length_b   1.000
_cell.length_c   1.000
_cell.angle_alpha   90.00
_cell.angle_beta   90.00
_cell.angle_gamma   90.00
#
_symmetry.space_group_name_H-M   'P 1'
#
loop_
_entity.id
_entity.type
_entity.pdbx_description
1 polymer ?
#
loop_
_entity_poly.entity_id
_entity_poly.type
_entity_poly.pdbx_seq_one_letter_code
_entity_poly.pdbx_strand_id
1 'polypeptide(L)'
;MDPRDCPEVSAVSSELESLIHRSEGSVEESWSPDADGTWMLGERVCLPRALHPTVSQVAHGHTHIQNGHASAHKPSVVCPGITTPVTRLVKAFIVCARHNPGKVVKTPRKATPKLLYPFQRLQMDFIQLPNSGT
;
A
#
# COMPACT_ATOMS: atom_id res chain seq x y z
N MET A 1 -2.46 -8.90 -28.32
CA MET A 1 -2.67 -7.51 -27.87
C MET A 1 -2.54 -7.52 -26.36
N ASP A 2 -1.48 -6.90 -25.84
CA ASP A 2 -1.25 -6.72 -24.41
C ASP A 2 -2.18 -5.58 -23.94
N PRO A 3 -2.99 -5.75 -22.88
CA PRO A 3 -3.89 -4.71 -22.37
C PRO A 3 -3.17 -3.45 -21.84
N ARG A 4 -1.83 -3.42 -21.89
CA ARG A 4 -0.98 -2.29 -21.49
C ARG A 4 -0.67 -1.27 -22.60
N ASP A 5 -1.06 -1.55 -23.85
CA ASP A 5 -0.74 -0.69 -25.02
C ASP A 5 -1.83 0.36 -25.34
N CYS A 6 -2.72 0.70 -24.40
CA CYS A 6 -3.73 1.75 -24.59
C CYS A 6 -3.22 3.12 -24.10
N PRO A 7 -2.97 4.10 -25.00
CA PRO A 7 -2.48 5.43 -24.62
C PRO A 7 -3.49 6.25 -23.79
N GLU A 8 -4.79 5.93 -23.85
CA GLU A 8 -5.81 6.56 -23.01
C GLU A 8 -5.71 6.15 -21.53
N VAL A 9 -5.14 4.97 -21.22
CA VAL A 9 -5.04 4.46 -19.84
C VAL A 9 -3.91 5.15 -19.06
N SER A 10 -2.88 5.62 -19.77
CA SER A 10 -1.73 6.32 -19.18
C SER A 10 -2.09 7.70 -18.65
N ALA A 11 -3.00 8.43 -19.30
CA ALA A 11 -3.39 9.78 -18.88
C ALA A 11 -4.33 9.76 -17.66
N VAL A 12 -5.19 8.75 -17.54
CA VAL A 12 -6.13 8.62 -16.42
C VAL A 12 -5.42 8.15 -15.15
N SER A 13 -4.32 7.40 -15.28
CA SER A 13 -3.55 6.91 -14.13
C SER A 13 -2.81 8.02 -13.38
N SER A 14 -2.18 8.95 -14.11
CA SER A 14 -1.40 10.03 -13.50
C SER A 14 -2.28 11.03 -12.73
N GLU A 15 -3.48 11.30 -13.22
CA GLU A 15 -4.44 12.19 -12.55
C GLU A 15 -4.96 11.58 -11.25
N LEU A 16 -5.21 10.26 -11.23
CA LEU A 16 -5.80 9.60 -10.07
C LEU A 16 -4.79 9.26 -8.97
N GLU A 17 -3.54 9.00 -9.34
CA GLU A 17 -2.43 8.82 -8.40
C GLU A 17 -2.15 10.08 -7.57
N SER A 18 -2.48 11.25 -8.10
CA SER A 18 -2.36 12.52 -7.40
C SER A 18 -3.43 12.74 -6.32
N LEU A 19 -4.52 11.96 -6.30
CA LEU A 19 -5.78 12.30 -5.61
C LEU A 19 -5.80 12.02 -4.09
N ILE A 20 -4.83 11.28 -3.56
CA ILE A 20 -4.90 10.73 -2.20
C ILE A 20 -3.83 11.38 -1.30
N HIS A 21 -4.15 12.55 -0.72
CA HIS A 21 -3.36 13.12 0.36
C HIS A 21 -4.00 12.90 1.74
N ARG A 22 -3.16 12.65 2.75
CA ARG A 22 -3.52 12.59 4.17
C ARG A 22 -3.53 14.00 4.74
N SER A 23 -4.70 14.57 5.05
CA SER A 23 -4.78 15.76 5.90
C SER A 23 -4.52 15.37 7.37
N GLU A 24 -3.26 15.17 7.73
CA GLU A 24 -2.82 15.10 9.13
C GLU A 24 -1.88 16.29 9.38
N GLY A 25 -2.44 17.41 9.87
CA GLY A 25 -1.67 18.46 10.54
C GLY A 25 -1.69 19.88 9.94
N SER A 26 -2.31 20.80 10.70
CA SER A 26 -1.84 22.16 11.01
C SER A 26 -1.61 23.17 9.88
N VAL A 27 -2.65 23.48 9.12
CA VAL A 27 -2.92 24.84 8.65
C VAL A 27 -4.35 25.15 9.09
N GLU A 28 -4.68 26.37 9.51
CA GLU A 28 -6.07 26.81 9.72
C GLU A 28 -6.80 26.80 8.37
N GLU A 29 -7.09 25.61 7.88
CA GLU A 29 -7.77 25.39 6.62
C GLU A 29 -9.27 25.53 6.87
N SER A 30 -9.79 26.72 6.53
CA SER A 30 -11.21 27.04 6.64
C SER A 30 -12.00 26.29 5.56
N TRP A 31 -13.04 25.59 6.00
CA TRP A 31 -13.97 24.88 5.14
C TRP A 31 -15.07 25.85 4.68
N SER A 32 -15.21 26.03 3.38
CA SER A 32 -16.27 26.87 2.81
C SER A 32 -17.10 26.10 1.80
N PRO A 33 -18.44 26.24 1.81
CA PRO A 33 -19.27 25.76 0.70
C PRO A 33 -19.06 26.66 -0.52
N ASP A 34 -18.99 26.06 -1.69
CA ASP A 34 -19.01 26.73 -2.99
C ASP A 34 -20.46 26.99 -3.46
N ALA A 35 -20.64 27.80 -4.51
CA ALA A 35 -21.95 28.15 -5.07
C ALA A 35 -22.79 26.92 -5.48
N ASP A 36 -22.12 25.85 -5.91
CA ASP A 36 -22.73 24.59 -6.33
C ASP A 36 -22.98 23.59 -5.18
N GLY A 37 -22.72 24.01 -3.93
CA GLY A 37 -22.89 23.16 -2.74
C GLY A 37 -21.75 22.18 -2.48
N THR A 38 -20.67 22.25 -3.26
CA THR A 38 -19.43 21.50 -3.04
C THR A 38 -18.64 22.08 -1.88
N TRP A 39 -18.03 21.24 -1.05
CA TRP A 39 -17.16 21.70 0.02
C TRP A 39 -15.76 21.97 -0.52
N MET A 40 -15.17 23.10 -0.15
CA MET A 40 -13.82 23.49 -0.54
C MET A 40 -12.89 23.54 0.68
N LEU A 41 -11.63 23.19 0.46
CA LEU A 41 -10.53 23.38 1.39
C LEU A 41 -9.47 24.26 0.72
N GLY A 42 -9.51 25.56 0.99
CA GLY A 42 -8.80 26.54 0.18
C GLY A 42 -9.28 26.49 -1.27
N GLU A 43 -8.36 26.25 -2.21
CA GLU A 43 -8.66 26.14 -3.65
C GLU A 43 -8.99 24.70 -4.11
N ARG A 44 -9.09 23.74 -3.19
CA ARG A 44 -9.29 22.33 -3.53
C ARG A 44 -10.71 21.86 -3.24
N VAL A 45 -11.27 21.10 -4.17
CA VAL A 45 -12.58 20.47 -4.00
C VAL A 45 -12.49 19.32 -3.00
N CYS A 46 -13.50 19.16 -2.15
CA CYS A 46 -13.65 18.03 -1.24
C CYS A 46 -14.42 16.90 -1.92
N LEU A 47 -13.82 15.71 -1.97
CA LEU A 47 -14.46 14.54 -2.54
C LEU A 47 -15.58 14.01 -1.60
N PRO A 48 -16.78 13.71 -2.13
CA PRO A 48 -17.83 13.04 -1.38
C PRO A 48 -17.37 11.66 -0.86
N ARG A 49 -17.72 11.35 0.40
CA ARG A 49 -17.40 10.06 1.05
C ARG A 49 -17.89 8.84 0.27
N ALA A 50 -19.01 8.98 -0.46
CA ALA A 50 -19.56 7.94 -1.31
C ALA A 50 -18.60 7.49 -2.42
N LEU A 51 -17.70 8.38 -2.87
CA LEU A 51 -16.74 8.10 -3.94
C LEU A 51 -15.40 7.56 -3.43
N HIS A 52 -15.16 7.58 -2.11
CA HIS A 52 -13.91 7.08 -1.54
C HIS A 52 -13.56 5.64 -1.95
N PRO A 53 -14.50 4.68 -1.98
CA PRO A 53 -14.17 3.30 -2.38
C PRO A 53 -13.69 3.23 -3.83
N THR A 54 -14.39 3.91 -4.75
CA THR A 54 -14.07 3.93 -6.18
C THR A 54 -12.70 4.54 -6.43
N VAL A 55 -12.44 5.71 -5.84
CA VAL A 55 -11.14 6.39 -5.95
C VAL A 55 -10.03 5.51 -5.37
N SER A 56 -10.25 4.91 -4.20
CA SER A 56 -9.28 4.00 -3.58
C SER A 56 -8.98 2.79 -4.48
N GLN A 57 -10.01 2.24 -5.13
CA GLN A 57 -9.88 1.06 -5.98
C GLN A 57 -9.09 1.35 -7.24
N VAL A 58 -9.35 2.48 -7.91
CA VAL A 58 -8.64 2.79 -9.15
C VAL A 58 -7.20 3.24 -8.83
N ALA A 59 -6.99 4.06 -7.79
CA ALA A 59 -5.65 4.54 -7.43
C ALA A 59 -4.73 3.41 -6.97
N HIS A 60 -5.23 2.50 -6.14
CA HIS A 60 -4.46 1.35 -5.68
C HIS A 60 -4.42 0.22 -6.72
N GLY A 61 -5.48 0.03 -7.51
CA GLY A 61 -5.58 -1.04 -8.48
C GLY A 61 -4.55 -0.92 -9.61
N HIS A 62 -4.19 0.30 -10.00
CA HIS A 62 -3.16 0.52 -11.01
C HIS A 62 -1.74 0.42 -10.45
N THR A 63 -1.50 0.96 -9.25
CA THR A 63 -0.14 1.17 -8.73
C THR A 63 0.31 0.14 -7.70
N HIS A 64 -0.63 -0.52 -7.02
CA HIS A 64 -0.39 -1.37 -5.85
C HIS A 64 0.46 -0.70 -4.75
N ILE A 65 0.51 0.63 -4.71
CA ILE A 65 1.31 1.40 -3.76
C ILE A 65 0.76 1.26 -2.34
N GLN A 66 1.67 1.10 -1.37
CA GLN A 66 1.33 1.06 0.06
C GLN A 66 0.92 2.44 0.60
N ASN A 67 0.11 2.42 1.65
CA ASN A 67 -0.31 3.58 2.43
C ASN A 67 0.88 4.49 2.78
N GLY A 68 0.99 5.66 2.13
CA GLY A 68 1.95 6.71 2.46
C GLY A 68 2.96 7.08 1.36
N HIS A 69 3.00 6.37 0.23
CA HIS A 69 3.98 6.64 -0.84
C HIS A 69 3.39 7.35 -2.08
N ALA A 70 2.14 7.83 -2.02
CA ALA A 70 1.50 8.58 -3.11
C ALA A 70 1.96 10.06 -3.21
N SER A 71 3.12 10.41 -2.67
CA SER A 71 3.46 11.78 -2.25
C SER A 71 4.28 12.61 -3.25
N ALA A 72 4.24 12.33 -4.55
CA ALA A 72 5.04 13.09 -5.52
C ALA A 72 4.29 14.30 -6.14
N HIS A 73 2.96 14.34 -6.09
CA HIS A 73 2.16 15.39 -6.73
C HIS A 73 1.10 15.97 -5.78
N LYS A 74 0.85 17.29 -5.88
CA LYS A 74 -0.21 17.98 -5.13
C LYS A 74 -1.57 17.57 -5.72
N PRO A 75 -2.48 16.92 -4.96
CA PRO A 75 -3.81 16.61 -5.45
C PRO A 75 -4.57 17.87 -5.86
N SER A 76 -5.39 17.75 -6.90
CA SER A 76 -6.44 18.71 -7.23
C SER A 76 -7.65 18.61 -6.27
N VAL A 77 -7.80 17.52 -5.52
CA VAL A 77 -8.96 17.24 -4.65
C VAL A 77 -8.51 16.76 -3.26
N VAL A 78 -9.25 17.16 -2.23
CA VAL A 78 -9.05 16.73 -0.84
C VAL A 78 -10.06 15.64 -0.49
N CYS A 79 -9.61 14.56 0.16
CA CYS A 79 -10.46 13.43 0.55
C CYS A 79 -10.38 13.18 2.07
N PRO A 80 -11.15 13.90 2.91
CA PRO A 80 -11.09 13.76 4.36
C PRO A 80 -11.50 12.37 4.83
N GLY A 81 -10.60 11.64 5.48
CA GLY A 81 -10.86 10.29 5.98
C GLY A 81 -10.77 9.18 4.93
N ILE A 82 -10.10 9.42 3.79
CA ILE A 82 -9.82 8.38 2.78
C ILE A 82 -8.87 7.28 3.28
N THR A 83 -8.17 7.51 4.39
CA THR A 83 -7.20 6.56 4.97
C THR A 83 -7.81 5.21 5.34
N THR A 84 -9.00 5.21 5.94
CA THR A 84 -9.70 3.98 6.34
C THR A 84 -10.12 3.12 5.13
N PRO A 85 -10.83 3.64 4.11
CA PRO A 85 -11.19 2.86 2.93
C PRO A 85 -9.97 2.35 2.15
N VAL A 86 -8.92 3.17 1.97
CA VAL A 86 -7.69 2.72 1.32
C VAL A 86 -7.03 1.58 2.11
N THR A 87 -6.91 1.71 3.43
CA THR A 87 -6.30 0.67 4.27
C THR A 87 -7.07 -0.64 4.21
N ARG A 88 -8.42 -0.58 4.16
CA ARG A 88 -9.27 -1.75 3.98
C ARG A 88 -9.03 -2.39 2.60
N LEU A 89 -8.91 -1.57 1.57
CA LEU A 89 -8.74 -2.02 0.19
C LEU A 89 -7.38 -2.68 -0.04
N VAL A 90 -6.28 -2.07 0.43
CA VAL A 90 -4.92 -2.62 0.32
C VAL A 90 -4.82 -4.03 0.94
N LYS A 91 -5.51 -4.25 2.08
CA LYS A 91 -5.54 -5.56 2.75
C LYS A 91 -6.38 -6.61 2.01
N ALA A 92 -7.38 -6.18 1.24
CA ALA A 92 -8.26 -7.07 0.49
C ALA A 92 -7.70 -7.45 -0.89
N PHE A 93 -6.76 -6.66 -1.45
CA PHE A 93 -6.17 -6.93 -2.75
C PHE A 93 -5.24 -8.14 -2.72
N ILE A 94 -5.65 -9.21 -3.42
CA ILE A 94 -4.90 -10.48 -3.51
C ILE A 94 -3.48 -10.26 -4.04
N VAL A 95 -3.32 -9.37 -5.02
CA VAL A 95 -2.02 -9.02 -5.59
C VAL A 95 -1.08 -8.46 -4.52
N CYS A 96 -1.56 -7.52 -3.70
CA CYS A 96 -0.76 -6.93 -2.64
C CYS A 96 -0.47 -7.93 -1.52
N ALA A 97 -1.43 -8.75 -1.13
CA ALA A 97 -1.22 -9.81 -0.15
C ALA A 97 -0.15 -10.82 -0.58
N ARG A 98 -0.10 -11.13 -1.88
CA ARG A 98 0.86 -12.09 -2.45
C ARG A 98 2.27 -11.52 -2.59
N HIS A 99 2.39 -10.27 -3.03
CA HIS A 99 3.69 -9.66 -3.38
C HIS A 99 4.28 -8.81 -2.25
N ASN A 100 3.49 -8.49 -1.23
CA ASN A 100 3.93 -7.80 -0.03
C ASN A 100 3.60 -8.61 1.22
N PRO A 101 4.18 -9.83 1.37
CA PRO A 101 4.11 -10.54 2.63
C PRO A 101 4.86 -9.67 3.64
N GLY A 102 4.12 -9.00 4.52
CA GLY A 102 4.68 -8.00 5.42
C GLY A 102 5.86 -8.54 6.25
N LYS A 103 6.46 -7.67 7.07
CA LYS A 103 7.55 -8.09 7.95
C LYS A 103 7.05 -9.20 8.88
N VAL A 104 7.49 -10.44 8.63
CA VAL A 104 7.26 -11.54 9.56
C VAL A 104 7.95 -11.16 10.85
N VAL A 105 7.17 -10.97 11.91
CA VAL A 105 7.72 -10.78 13.25
C VAL A 105 8.44 -12.07 13.59
N LYS A 106 9.78 -12.03 13.52
CA LYS A 106 10.61 -13.16 13.91
C LYS A 106 10.37 -13.38 15.40
N THR A 107 9.71 -14.48 15.75
CA THR A 107 9.66 -14.93 17.15
C THR A 107 11.09 -15.12 17.64
N PRO A 108 11.41 -14.68 18.87
CA PRO A 108 12.74 -14.91 19.43
C PRO A 108 13.03 -16.42 19.40
N ARG A 109 14.17 -16.78 18.80
CA ARG A 109 14.61 -18.18 18.75
C ARG A 109 14.75 -18.66 20.20
N LYS A 110 14.03 -19.71 20.56
CA LYS A 110 14.25 -20.38 21.84
C LYS A 110 15.54 -21.19 21.75
N ALA A 111 16.34 -21.14 22.81
CA ALA A 111 17.49 -22.04 22.93
C ALA A 111 17.00 -23.48 22.99
N THR A 112 17.64 -24.37 22.24
CA THR A 112 17.43 -25.81 22.41
C THR A 112 17.86 -26.23 23.82
N PRO A 113 17.14 -27.14 24.48
CA PRO A 113 17.47 -27.55 25.85
C PRO A 113 18.85 -28.20 25.91
N LYS A 114 19.55 -27.97 27.03
CA LYS A 114 20.88 -28.53 27.32
C LYS A 114 20.78 -30.05 27.42
N LEU A 115 21.70 -30.74 26.75
CA LEU A 115 21.83 -32.20 26.83
C LEU A 115 22.55 -32.57 28.14
N LEU A 116 22.09 -33.63 28.78
CA LEU A 116 22.62 -34.15 30.05
C LEU A 116 23.64 -35.27 29.83
N TYR A 117 23.53 -35.99 28.71
CA TYR A 117 24.36 -37.15 28.41
C TYR A 117 24.86 -37.14 26.95
N PRO A 118 26.00 -37.79 26.67
CA PRO A 118 26.45 -38.01 25.30
C PRO A 118 25.37 -38.71 24.44
N PHE A 119 25.35 -38.40 23.14
CA PHE A 119 24.44 -39.00 22.14
C PHE A 119 22.94 -38.74 22.34
N GLN A 120 22.55 -37.85 23.26
CA GLN A 120 21.13 -37.52 23.51
C GLN A 120 20.46 -36.78 22.34
N ARG A 121 21.24 -36.11 21.49
CA ARG A 121 20.76 -35.51 20.24
C ARG A 121 21.85 -35.56 19.20
N LEU A 122 21.49 -36.05 18.02
CA LEU A 122 22.37 -36.13 16.86
C LEU A 122 21.70 -35.36 15.72
N GLN A 123 22.32 -34.27 15.28
CA GLN A 123 21.86 -33.46 14.16
C GLN A 123 22.81 -33.71 13.00
N MET A 124 22.33 -34.37 11.96
CA MET A 124 23.06 -34.58 10.71
C MET A 124 22.47 -33.65 9.66
N ASP A 125 23.34 -33.08 8.84
CA ASP A 125 22.95 -32.32 7.66
C ASP A 125 23.86 -32.73 6.50
N PHE A 126 23.34 -32.66 5.28
CA PHE A 126 24.10 -33.01 4.09
C PHE A 126 24.89 -31.81 3.60
N ILE A 127 26.19 -32.02 3.34
CA ILE A 127 26.99 -31.05 2.61
C ILE A 127 26.93 -31.45 1.14
N GLN A 128 26.24 -30.64 0.33
CA GLN A 128 26.25 -30.81 -1.11
C GLN A 128 27.51 -30.16 -1.69
N LEU A 129 28.39 -30.97 -2.27
CA LEU A 129 29.60 -30.49 -2.94
C LEU A 129 29.27 -30.08 -4.40
N PRO A 130 29.92 -29.04 -4.94
CA PRO A 130 29.82 -28.71 -6.35
C PRO A 130 30.40 -29.86 -7.20
N ASN A 131 29.84 -30.05 -8.39
CA ASN A 131 30.28 -31.12 -9.28
C ASN A 131 31.72 -30.86 -9.73
N SER A 132 32.68 -31.70 -9.34
CA SER A 132 34.09 -31.57 -9.74
C SER A 132 34.28 -32.20 -11.12
N GLY A 133 33.80 -31.54 -12.17
CA GLY A 133 33.99 -32.03 -13.54
C GLY A 133 33.06 -31.40 -14.57
N THR A 134 33.44 -30.21 -15.04
CA THR A 134 33.15 -29.69 -16.39
C THR A 134 34.34 -28.86 -16.84
#